data_AF-A0A9R1WLB6-F1
#
_entry.id   AF-A0A9R1WLB6-F1
#
_cell.length_a   1.000
_cell.length_b   1.000
_cell.length_c   1.000
_cell.angle_alpha   90.00
_cell.angle_beta   90.00
_cell.angle_gamma   90.00
#
_symmetry.space_group_name_H-M   'P 1'
#
loop_
_entity.id
_entity.type
_entity.pdbx_description
1 polymer ?
#
loop_
_entity_poly.entity_id
_entity_poly.type
_entity_poly.pdbx_seq_one_letter_code
_entity_poly.pdbx_strand_id
1 'polypeptide(L)'
;MERKGLLARPGGLKRQNHFCPDKCKARFAACTFADATLTWWNIHVNTTGIDASNSMQWEELKRMLLEQELWTLTMKGLEINAYTARFNDLAVMCPALVTPEYKKIERYI
;
A
#
# COMPACT_ATOMS: atom_id res chain seq x y z
N MET A 1 -29.21 -31.28 -3.56
CA MET A 1 -29.40 -31.43 -5.02
C MET A 1 -28.92 -30.13 -5.64
N GLU A 2 -27.96 -30.02 -6.56
CA GLU A 2 -27.25 -30.98 -7.40
C GLU A 2 -25.75 -30.60 -7.45
N ARG A 3 -24.90 -31.63 -7.52
CA ARG A 3 -23.48 -31.55 -7.86
C ARG A 3 -23.31 -31.72 -9.36
N LYS A 4 -22.54 -30.87 -10.02
CA LYS A 4 -21.78 -31.18 -11.27
C LYS A 4 -20.56 -30.26 -11.32
N GLY A 5 -19.32 -30.70 -11.48
CA GLY A 5 -18.72 -32.02 -11.56
C GLY A 5 -17.23 -31.89 -11.25
N LEU A 6 -16.73 -32.76 -10.38
CA LEU A 6 -15.32 -32.94 -10.10
C LEU A 6 -14.69 -33.73 -11.26
N LEU A 7 -13.68 -33.16 -11.91
CA LEU A 7 -12.64 -33.92 -12.58
C LEU A 7 -11.34 -33.67 -11.84
N ALA A 8 -11.01 -34.61 -10.95
CA ALA A 8 -9.72 -34.68 -10.28
C ALA A 8 -8.62 -34.98 -11.32
N ARG A 9 -7.58 -34.16 -11.37
CA ARG A 9 -6.29 -34.56 -11.96
C ARG A 9 -5.31 -34.89 -10.82
N PRO A 10 -4.57 -36.01 -10.91
CA PRO A 10 -3.58 -36.38 -9.91
C PRO A 10 -2.26 -35.67 -10.18
N GLY A 11 -1.60 -35.19 -9.13
CA GLY A 11 -0.17 -34.87 -9.15
C GLY A 11 0.21 -33.46 -8.71
N GLY A 12 0.75 -33.37 -7.49
CA GLY A 12 1.66 -32.31 -7.04
C GLY A 12 0.98 -31.08 -6.44
N LEU A 13 1.24 -30.83 -5.15
CA LEU A 13 1.18 -29.48 -4.59
C LEU A 13 2.18 -28.59 -5.34
N LYS A 14 1.79 -28.06 -6.50
CA LYS A 14 2.35 -26.80 -6.94
C LYS A 14 1.67 -25.77 -6.06
N ARG A 15 2.44 -25.16 -5.15
CA ARG A 15 2.06 -23.85 -4.59
C ARG A 15 1.81 -22.99 -5.81
N GLN A 16 0.54 -22.82 -6.18
CA GLN A 16 0.16 -21.86 -7.19
C GLN A 16 0.50 -20.53 -6.53
N ASN A 17 1.64 -19.96 -6.91
CA ASN A 17 1.87 -18.56 -6.72
C ASN A 17 0.74 -17.91 -7.52
N HIS A 18 -0.37 -17.58 -6.85
CA HIS A 18 -1.57 -17.11 -7.49
C HIS A 18 -1.19 -15.79 -8.15
N PHE A 19 -0.88 -15.85 -9.44
CA PHE A 19 -0.44 -14.68 -10.19
C PHE A 19 -1.61 -13.72 -10.19
N CYS A 20 -1.57 -12.74 -9.29
CA CYS A 20 -2.59 -11.73 -9.18
C CYS A 20 -2.50 -10.85 -10.44
N PRO A 21 -3.53 -10.79 -11.29
CA PRO A 21 -3.55 -9.87 -12.41
C PRO A 21 -3.36 -8.44 -11.91
N ASP A 22 -2.60 -7.61 -12.63
CA ASP A 22 -2.27 -6.24 -12.19
C ASP A 22 -3.51 -5.42 -11.84
N LYS A 23 -4.56 -5.56 -12.65
CA LYS A 23 -5.88 -4.93 -12.45
C LYS A 23 -6.60 -5.30 -11.15
N CYS A 24 -6.15 -6.33 -10.44
CA CYS A 24 -6.76 -6.76 -9.17
C CYS A 24 -5.87 -6.49 -7.95
N LYS A 25 -4.59 -6.14 -8.15
CA LYS A 25 -3.63 -5.96 -7.06
C LYS A 25 -4.05 -4.88 -6.08
N ALA A 26 -4.48 -3.71 -6.60
CA ALA A 26 -4.93 -2.60 -5.75
C ALA A 26 -6.12 -3.00 -4.88
N ARG A 27 -7.14 -3.60 -5.49
CA ARG A 27 -8.34 -4.10 -4.77
C ARG A 27 -7.98 -5.12 -3.68
N PHE A 28 -7.10 -6.07 -3.97
CA PHE A 28 -6.73 -7.08 -2.97
C PHE A 28 -5.86 -6.52 -1.85
N ALA A 29 -4.93 -5.62 -2.16
CA ALA A 29 -4.13 -4.94 -1.14
C ALA A 29 -5.01 -4.09 -0.22
N ALA A 30 -6.03 -3.42 -0.76
CA ALA A 30 -7.00 -2.67 0.03
C ALA A 30 -7.72 -3.55 1.07
N CYS A 31 -7.96 -4.83 0.78
CA CYS A 31 -8.54 -5.77 1.74
C CYS A 31 -7.63 -6.08 2.94
N THR A 32 -6.34 -5.74 2.87
CA THR A 32 -5.39 -5.92 3.98
C THR A 32 -5.22 -4.67 4.84
N PHE A 33 -5.81 -3.55 4.45
CA PHE A 33 -5.70 -2.31 5.23
C PHE A 33 -6.48 -2.41 6.53
N ALA A 34 -5.89 -1.85 7.58
CA ALA A 34 -6.48 -1.78 8.92
C ALA A 34 -6.32 -0.36 9.49
N ASP A 35 -7.07 -0.07 10.55
CA ASP A 35 -6.95 1.13 11.38
C ASP A 35 -6.88 2.45 10.57
N ALA A 36 -5.81 3.23 10.79
CA ALA A 36 -5.58 4.52 10.13
C ALA A 36 -5.44 4.39 8.61
N THR A 37 -4.82 3.31 8.12
CA THR A 37 -4.66 3.07 6.68
C THR A 37 -6.00 2.75 6.02
N LEU A 38 -6.87 1.98 6.68
CA LEU A 38 -8.23 1.73 6.18
C LEU A 38 -9.07 3.00 6.16
N THR A 39 -8.97 3.82 7.20
CA THR A 39 -9.68 5.11 7.28
C THR A 39 -9.26 6.04 6.14
N TRP A 40 -7.95 6.17 5.91
CA TRP A 40 -7.40 6.92 4.79
C TRP A 40 -7.88 6.38 3.43
N TRP A 41 -7.88 5.07 3.24
CA TRP A 41 -8.33 4.45 2.00
C TRP A 41 -9.81 4.68 1.74
N ASN A 42 -10.66 4.61 2.77
CA ASN A 42 -12.09 4.91 2.65
C ASN A 42 -12.34 6.37 2.24
N ILE A 43 -11.55 7.32 2.76
CA ILE A 43 -11.61 8.72 2.31
C ILE A 43 -11.24 8.81 0.83
N HIS A 44 -10.15 8.17 0.41
CA HIS A 44 -9.74 8.16 -1.00
C HIS A 44 -10.81 7.58 -1.92
N VAL A 45 -11.41 6.44 -1.56
CA VAL A 45 -12.51 5.80 -2.29
C VAL A 45 -13.74 6.69 -2.34
N ASN A 46 -14.07 7.39 -1.26
CA ASN A 46 -15.20 8.31 -1.23
C ASN A 46 -14.98 9.53 -2.15
N THR A 47 -13.74 10.01 -2.26
CA THR A 47 -13.39 11.14 -3.13
C THR A 47 -13.31 10.75 -4.61
N THR A 48 -12.73 9.59 -4.91
CA THR A 48 -12.37 9.19 -6.28
C THR A 48 -13.41 8.26 -6.91
N GLY A 49 -14.21 7.58 -6.09
CA GLY A 49 -15.16 6.55 -6.49
C GLY A 49 -14.53 5.15 -6.49
N ILE A 50 -15.33 4.15 -6.09
CA ILE A 50 -14.88 2.77 -5.92
C ILE A 50 -14.30 2.14 -7.19
N ASP A 51 -14.86 2.45 -8.37
CA ASP A 51 -14.41 1.89 -9.64
C ASP A 51 -13.07 2.47 -10.08
N ALA A 52 -12.87 3.77 -9.88
CA ALA A 52 -11.61 4.45 -10.19
C ALA A 52 -10.50 3.99 -9.23
N SER A 53 -10.78 3.93 -7.92
CA SER A 53 -9.81 3.45 -6.93
C SER A 53 -9.43 1.98 -7.14
N ASN A 54 -10.37 1.12 -7.55
CA ASN A 54 -10.08 -0.29 -7.87
C ASN A 54 -9.31 -0.46 -9.19
N SER A 55 -9.48 0.48 -10.13
CA SER A 55 -8.79 0.48 -11.44
C SER A 55 -7.41 1.15 -11.39
N MET A 56 -7.03 1.71 -10.25
CA MET A 56 -5.74 2.34 -10.01
C MET A 56 -4.59 1.35 -10.25
N GLN A 57 -3.51 1.86 -10.84
CA GLN A 57 -2.31 1.06 -11.07
C GLN A 57 -1.65 0.68 -9.75
N TRP A 58 -1.10 -0.53 -9.68
CA TRP A 58 -0.42 -1.00 -8.46
C TRP A 58 0.73 -0.08 -8.01
N GLU A 59 1.49 0.46 -8.96
CA GLU A 59 2.58 1.40 -8.68
C GLU A 59 2.09 2.72 -8.07
N GLU A 60 0.90 3.16 -8.45
CA GLU A 60 0.27 4.35 -7.88
C GLU A 60 -0.19 4.11 -6.45
N LEU A 61 -0.84 2.98 -6.18
CA LEU A 61 -1.21 2.61 -4.81
C LEU A 61 0.01 2.51 -3.90
N LYS A 62 1.10 1.86 -4.36
CA LYS A 62 2.35 1.78 -3.59
C LYS A 62 2.91 3.16 -3.27
N ARG A 63 2.95 4.05 -4.26
CA ARG A 63 3.40 5.43 -4.05
C ARG A 63 2.54 6.13 -3.00
N MET A 64 1.22 6.04 -3.10
CA MET A 64 0.31 6.66 -2.15
C MET A 64 0.45 6.12 -0.72
N LEU A 65 0.71 4.82 -0.56
CA LEU A 65 0.97 4.22 0.75
C LEU A 65 2.29 4.74 1.37
N LEU A 66 3.35 4.86 0.57
CA LEU A 66 4.64 5.40 1.03
C LEU A 66 4.52 6.88 1.39
N GLU A 67 3.79 7.65 0.58
CA GLU A 67 3.49 9.05 0.88
C GLU A 67 2.71 9.16 2.19
N GLN A 68 1.63 8.37 2.35
CA GLN A 68 0.82 8.37 3.58
C GLN A 68 1.64 7.96 4.81
N GLU A 69 2.54 6.99 4.68
CA GLU A 69 3.46 6.62 5.74
C GLU A 69 4.39 7.77 6.10
N LEU A 70 5.00 8.45 5.11
CA LEU A 70 5.84 9.62 5.35
C LEU A 70 5.07 10.73 6.07
N TRP A 71 3.80 10.95 5.71
CA TRP A 71 2.94 11.95 6.35
C TRP A 71 2.58 11.63 7.80
N THR A 72 2.55 10.35 8.16
CA THR A 72 2.12 9.88 9.49
C THR A 72 3.29 9.35 10.33
N LEU A 73 4.50 9.38 9.78
CA LEU A 73 5.71 8.98 10.48
C LEU A 73 5.92 9.91 11.67
N THR A 74 6.05 9.32 12.85
CA THR A 74 6.24 10.05 14.11
C THR A 74 7.31 9.35 14.93
N MET A 75 8.13 10.13 15.62
CA MET A 75 9.17 9.59 16.50
C MET A 75 8.52 8.92 17.72
N LYS A 76 8.92 7.68 18.01
CA LYS A 76 8.42 6.91 19.14
C LYS A 76 9.52 6.79 20.20
N GLY A 77 9.26 7.34 21.38
CA GLY A 77 10.19 7.24 22.52
C GLY A 77 11.51 7.96 22.26
N LEU A 78 12.64 7.23 22.33
CA LEU A 78 13.99 7.76 22.09
C LEU A 78 14.67 7.07 20.88
N GLU A 79 13.89 6.42 20.02
CA GLU A 79 14.36 5.63 18.87
C GLU A 79 14.76 6.51 17.67
N ILE A 80 15.62 7.50 17.91
CA ILE A 80 16.02 8.52 16.91
C ILE A 80 16.63 7.84 15.68
N ASN A 81 17.56 6.90 15.87
CA ASN A 81 18.23 6.23 14.76
C ASN A 81 17.25 5.48 13.84
N ALA A 82 16.26 4.79 14.42
CA ALA A 82 15.25 4.06 13.67
C ALA A 82 14.32 5.01 12.90
N TYR A 83 13.91 6.11 13.55
CA TYR A 83 13.12 7.16 12.92
C TYR A 83 13.87 7.80 11.75
N THR A 84 15.13 8.22 11.96
CA THR A 84 15.96 8.83 10.93
C THR A 84 16.20 7.89 9.75
N ALA A 85 16.49 6.62 10.02
CA ALA A 85 16.65 5.62 8.97
C ALA A 85 15.38 5.47 8.13
N ARG A 86 14.23 5.28 8.79
CA ARG A 86 12.94 5.12 8.09
C ARG A 86 12.54 6.37 7.31
N PHE A 87 12.74 7.56 7.88
CA PHE A 87 12.48 8.81 7.20
C PHE A 87 13.33 8.94 5.94
N ASN A 88 14.62 8.61 6.00
CA ASN A 88 15.51 8.70 4.85
C ASN A 88 15.10 7.72 3.73
N ASP A 89 14.72 6.49 4.08
CA ASP A 89 14.20 5.52 3.11
C ASP A 89 12.96 6.06 2.39
N LEU A 90 12.01 6.61 3.16
CA LEU A 90 10.78 7.21 2.60
C LEU A 90 11.06 8.47 1.78
N ALA A 91 12.00 9.32 2.20
CA ALA A 91 12.39 10.52 1.47
C ALA A 91 12.99 10.20 0.10
N VAL A 92 13.75 9.10 -0.02
CA VAL A 92 14.27 8.60 -1.30
C VAL A 92 13.14 8.07 -2.19
N MET A 93 12.17 7.36 -1.61
CA MET A 93 11.04 6.81 -2.36
C MET A 93 10.00 7.87 -2.78
N CYS A 94 9.88 8.97 -2.04
CA CYS A 94 8.89 10.04 -2.25
C CYS A 94 9.55 11.42 -2.45
N PRO A 95 10.39 11.60 -3.49
CA PRO A 95 11.20 12.82 -3.65
C PRO A 95 10.35 14.08 -3.81
N ALA A 96 9.13 13.97 -4.37
CA ALA A 96 8.21 15.09 -4.55
C ALA A 96 7.75 15.72 -3.23
N LEU A 97 7.67 14.94 -2.15
CA LEU A 97 7.23 15.42 -0.83
C LEU A 97 8.35 16.10 -0.04
N VAL A 98 9.61 15.78 -0.35
CA VAL A 98 10.79 16.30 0.36
C VAL A 98 11.59 17.31 -0.45
N THR A 99 11.13 17.63 -1.67
CA THR A 99 11.79 18.62 -2.55
C THR A 99 10.93 19.88 -2.64
N PRO A 100 11.52 21.07 -2.45
CA PRO A 100 12.93 21.36 -2.13
C PRO A 100 13.28 21.15 -0.64
N GLU A 101 14.55 21.33 -0.27
CA GLU A 101 15.12 20.96 1.04
C GLU A 101 14.35 21.46 2.27
N TYR A 102 13.75 22.67 2.22
CA TYR A 102 12.96 23.17 3.35
C TYR A 102 11.78 22.24 3.68
N LYS A 103 11.13 21.63 2.68
CA LYS A 103 10.06 20.65 2.90
C LYS A 103 10.59 19.40 3.59
N LYS A 104 11.81 18.97 3.25
CA LYS A 104 12.43 17.82 3.90
C LYS A 104 12.63 18.08 5.40
N ILE A 105 13.09 19.28 5.76
CA ILE A 105 13.28 19.67 7.17
C ILE A 105 11.92 19.72 7.88
N GLU A 106 10.92 20.38 7.29
CA GLU A 106 9.56 20.41 7.84
C GLU A 106 8.94 19.03 8.04
N ARG A 107 9.24 18.08 7.15
CA ARG A 107 8.73 16.71 7.24
C ARG A 107 9.47 15.85 8.26
N TYR A 108 10.69 16.21 8.61
CA TYR A 108 11.51 15.42 9.53
C TYR A 108 11.18 15.69 11.01
N ILE A 109 10.65 16.88 11.32
CA ILE A 109 10.32 17.35 12.68
C ILE A 109 8.93 16.84 13.09
#